data_AF-A0A1Y4EUL7-F1
#
_entry.id   AF-A0A1Y4EUL7-F1
#
_cell.length_a   1.000
_cell.length_b   1.000
_cell.length_c   1.000
_cell.angle_alpha   90.00
_cell.angle_beta   90.00
_cell.angle_gamma   90.00
#
_symmetry.space_group_name_H-M   'P 1'
#
loop_
_entity.id
_entity.type
_entity.pdbx_description
1 polymer ?
#
loop_
_entity_poly.entity_id
_entity_poly.type
_entity_poly.pdbx_seq_one_letter_code
_entity_poly.pdbx_strand_id
1 'polypeptide(L)' 'MERFVEFINTGNMEIGREIIAPDVIFYAPTLPEPMTGLEGYAAVLDMMRGAMPDVHWTVEEQSR' A
#
# COMPACT_ATOMS: atom_id res chain seq x y z
N MET A 1 -7.52 8.12 -6.19
CA MET A 1 -6.53 7.12 -6.63
C MET A 1 -5.13 7.67 -6.78
N GLU A 2 -4.92 8.85 -7.36
CA GLU A 2 -3.57 9.44 -7.53
C GLU A 2 -2.76 9.49 -6.22
N ARG A 3 -3.34 10.01 -5.12
CA ARG A 3 -2.70 10.04 -3.79
C ARG A 3 -2.35 8.65 -3.24
N PHE A 4 -3.18 7.64 -3.56
CA PHE A 4 -2.90 6.26 -3.16
C PHE A 4 -1.71 5.71 -3.93
N VAL A 5 -1.65 5.96 -5.24
CA VAL A 5 -0.52 5.56 -6.09
C VAL A 5 0.78 6.26 -5.67
N GLU A 6 0.68 7.54 -5.29
CA GLU A 6 1.79 8.30 -4.72
C GLU A 6 2.28 7.67 -3.41
N PHE A 7 1.35 7.32 -2.50
CA PHE A 7 1.69 6.63 -1.26
C PHE A 7 2.38 5.28 -1.51
N ILE A 8 1.81 4.39 -2.33
CA ILE A 8 2.39 3.06 -2.56
C ILE A 8 3.77 3.14 -3.22
N ASN A 9 4.01 4.11 -4.11
CA ASN A 9 5.29 4.27 -4.78
C ASN A 9 6.36 4.91 -3.88
N THR A 10 5.99 5.90 -3.07
CA THR A 10 6.94 6.64 -2.22
C THR A 10 7.15 6.05 -0.83
N GLY A 11 6.17 5.32 -0.30
CA GLY A 11 6.13 4.91 1.10
C GLY A 11 5.95 6.08 2.08
N ASN A 12 5.53 7.27 1.62
CA ASN A 12 5.36 8.42 2.50
C ASN A 12 4.16 8.22 3.46
N MET A 13 4.48 7.98 4.73
CA MET A 13 3.51 7.71 5.79
C MET A 13 2.59 8.89 6.09
N GLU A 14 2.97 10.14 5.78
CA GLU A 14 2.08 11.29 5.93
C GLU A 14 0.90 11.21 4.96
N ILE A 15 1.19 10.89 3.68
CA ILE A 15 0.16 10.64 2.67
C ILE A 15 -0.73 9.47 3.10
N GLY A 16 -0.11 8.39 3.58
CA GLY A 16 -0.83 7.22 4.08
C GLY A 16 -1.84 7.57 5.19
N ARG A 17 -1.46 8.40 6.17
CA ARG A 17 -2.36 8.81 7.26
C ARG A 17 -3.55 9.66 6.78
N GLU A 18 -3.39 10.40 5.69
CA GLU A 18 -4.48 11.22 5.14
C GLU A 18 -5.53 10.39 4.39
N ILE A 19 -5.11 9.30 3.74
CA ILE A 19 -5.96 8.58 2.77
C ILE A 19 -6.38 7.18 3.23
N ILE A 20 -5.69 6.59 4.20
CA ILE A 20 -5.99 5.24 4.70
C ILE A 20 -6.85 5.35 5.95
N ALA A 21 -8.02 4.70 5.93
CA ALA A 21 -8.88 4.62 7.10
C ALA A 21 -8.19 3.79 8.21
N PRO A 22 -8.26 4.22 9.49
CA PRO A 22 -7.60 3.50 10.59
C PRO A 22 -8.06 2.05 10.77
N ASP A 23 -9.28 1.74 10.34
CA ASP A 23 -9.94 0.43 10.44
C ASP A 23 -9.90 -0.37 9.13
N VAL A 24 -9.09 0.05 8.15
CA VAL A 24 -8.93 -0.71 6.90
C VAL A 24 -8.41 -2.11 7.19
N ILE A 25 -8.96 -3.09 6.49
CA ILE A 25 -8.51 -4.48 6.52
C ILE A 25 -7.97 -4.83 5.13
N PHE A 26 -6.70 -5.20 5.08
CA PHE A 26 -5.99 -5.58 3.87
C PHE A 26 -5.79 -7.10 3.83
N TYR A 27 -6.31 -7.72 2.76
CA TYR A 27 -6.17 -9.15 2.51
C TYR A 27 -5.07 -9.38 1.47
N ALA A 28 -3.86 -9.69 1.95
CA ALA A 28 -2.75 -10.06 1.07
C ALA A 28 -2.90 -11.53 0.64
N PRO A 29 -2.83 -11.88 -0.65
CA PRO A 29 -2.92 -13.28 -1.10
C PRO A 29 -1.84 -14.20 -0.53
N THR A 30 -0.74 -13.62 -0.04
CA THR A 30 0.43 -14.33 0.49
C THR A 30 0.38 -14.54 2.01
N LEU A 31 -0.60 -13.98 2.71
CA LEU A 31 -0.71 -14.06 4.16
C LEU A 31 -2.01 -14.77 4.59
N PRO A 32 -1.96 -15.65 5.60
CA PRO A 32 -3.15 -16.35 6.08
C PRO A 32 -4.06 -15.42 6.90
N GLU A 33 -3.50 -14.52 7.68
CA GLU A 33 -4.26 -13.50 8.42
C GLU A 33 -4.26 -12.14 7.69
N PRO A 34 -5.37 -11.38 7.73
CA PRO A 34 -5.40 -10.05 7.19
C PRO A 34 -4.58 -9.07 8.02
N MET A 35 -4.13 -8.00 7.36
CA MET A 35 -3.42 -6.91 7.99
C MET A 35 -4.37 -5.73 8.22
N THR A 36 -4.09 -4.93 9.24
CA THR A 36 -4.97 -3.83 9.63
C THR A 36 -4.25 -2.51 9.63
N GLY A 37 -4.95 -1.45 9.22
CA GLY A 37 -4.45 -0.09 9.30
C GLY A 37 -3.30 0.23 8.34
N LEU A 38 -2.72 1.41 8.52
CA LEU A 38 -1.63 1.92 7.70
C LEU A 38 -0.34 1.12 7.88
N GLU A 39 -0.05 0.69 9.10
CA GLU A 39 1.12 -0.12 9.43
C GLU A 39 1.08 -1.46 8.67
N GLY A 40 -0.12 -2.03 8.54
CA GLY A 40 -0.34 -3.23 7.75
C GLY A 40 0.05 -3.04 6.28
N TYR A 41 -0.40 -1.94 5.68
CA TYR A 41 -0.02 -1.58 4.31
C TYR A 41 1.49 -1.36 4.15
N ALA A 42 2.11 -0.63 5.08
CA ALA A 42 3.54 -0.34 5.02
C ALA A 42 4.39 -1.62 5.05
N ALA A 43 4.05 -2.59 5.92
CA ALA A 43 4.79 -3.85 6.01
C ALA A 43 4.75 -4.68 4.72
N VAL A 44 3.65 -4.66 3.96
CA VAL A 44 3.58 -5.33 2.65
C VAL A 44 4.47 -4.64 1.63
N LEU A 45 4.44 -3.31 1.60
CA LEU A 45 5.26 -2.53 0.67
C LEU A 45 6.75 -2.73 0.97
N ASP A 46 7.14 -2.79 2.25
CA ASP A 46 8.51 -3.09 2.66
C ASP A 46 8.95 -4.49 2.25
N MET A 47 8.07 -5.49 2.41
CA MET A 47 8.32 -6.85 1.92
C MET A 47 8.58 -6.86 0.40
N MET A 48 7.74 -6.18 -0.38
CA MET A 48 7.89 -6.12 -1.84
C MET A 48 9.18 -5.40 -2.26
N ARG A 49 9.52 -4.28 -1.61
CA ARG A 49 10.77 -3.55 -1.85
C ARG A 49 12.01 -4.33 -1.41
N GLY A 50 11.90 -5.17 -0.39
CA GLY A 50 12.99 -6.06 0.01
C GLY A 50 13.39 -7.04 -1.10
N ALA A 51 12.42 -7.49 -1.90
CA ALA A 51 12.66 -8.37 -3.05
C ALA A 51 12.94 -7.60 -4.36
N MET A 52 12.28 -6.46 -4.57
CA MET A 52 12.37 -5.62 -5.77
C MET A 52 12.56 -4.14 -5.34
N PRO A 53 13.80 -3.69 -5.12
CA PRO A 53 14.08 -2.38 -4.52
C PRO A 53 13.57 -1.17 -5.30
N ASP A 54 13.41 -1.31 -6.62
CA ASP A 54 12.97 -0.29 -7.57
C ASP A 54 11.53 -0.50 -8.05
N VAL A 55 10.75 -1.33 -7.34
CA VAL A 55 9.34 -1.59 -7.69
C VAL A 55 8.55 -0.29 -7.82
N HIS A 56 7.80 -0.18 -8.91
CA HIS A 56 6.97 0.96 -9.23
C HIS A 56 5.62 0.50 -9.78
N TRP A 57 4.55 1.10 -9.28
CA TRP A 57 3.18 0.85 -9.71
C TRP A 57 2.70 1.97 -10.62
N THR A 58 2.38 1.62 -11.85
CA THR A 58 1.68 2.47 -12.81
C THR A 58 0.22 2.06 -12.85
N VAL A 59 -0.70 3.03 -12.85
CA VAL A 59 -2.11 2.70 -13.04
C VAL A 59 -2.43 2.63 -14.52
N GLU A 60 -2.87 1.45 -14.96
CA GLU A 60 -3.25 1.22 -16.35
C GLU A 60 -4.74 1.51 -16.60
N GLU A 61 -5.60 1.21 -15.64
CA GLU A 61 -7.04 1.45 -15.73
C GLU A 61 -7.60 1.89 -14.38
N GLN A 62 -8.52 2.87 -14.42
CA GLN A 62 -9.35 3.24 -13.28
C GLN A 62 -10.78 3.37 -13.78
N SER A 63 -11.67 2.51 -13.29
CA SER A 63 -13.09 2.69 -13.47
C SER A 63 -13.59 3.85 -12.62
N ARG A 64 -14.49 4.64 -13.20
CA ARG A 64 -15.07 5.85 -12.59
C ARG A 64 -16.33 5.54 -11.80
#